data_AF-S4Y0V2-F1
#
_entry.id   AF-S4Y0V2-F1
#
_cell.length_a   1.000
_cell.length_b   1.000
_cell.length_c   1.000
_cell.angle_alpha   90.00
_cell.angle_beta   90.00
_cell.angle_gamma   90.00
#
_symmetry.space_group_name_H-M   'P 1'
#
loop_
_entity.id
_entity.type
_entity.pdbx_description
1 polymer ?
#
loop_
_entity_poly.entity_id
_entity_poly.type
_entity_poly.pdbx_seq_one_letter_code
_entity_poly.pdbx_strand_id
1 'polypeptide(L)'
;MQLRSVLLSVIVCSSLFTPGCYLGDEGASEEVGEVASPQLDPDGRAWRLFKLSVGGVPFARALAIGGANMGNYTANTEYWYVDPAALSALGAKNIVFTHSGGDSYPPSQRGPQSFALPREVPWEAFQTDPVSGGALYRKDNVYLRITKNQSGLTRLTWYQILADGVPTNIVPSGTFVPVRGSVSVPSGHVGYYIDQAVE
;
A
#
# COMPACT_ATOMS: atom_id res chain seq x y z
N MET A 1 0.80 58.52 53.95
CA MET A 1 0.57 57.83 55.22
C MET A 1 -0.90 57.45 55.26
N GLN A 2 -1.22 56.15 55.19
CA GLN A 2 -2.45 55.46 55.64
C GLN A 2 -3.82 56.04 55.16
N LEU A 3 -4.84 55.30 54.70
CA LEU A 3 -5.21 53.90 54.79
C LEU A 3 -6.52 53.73 53.96
N ARG A 4 -6.96 52.48 53.77
CA ARG A 4 -8.35 52.00 53.50
C ARG A 4 -8.67 51.53 52.08
N SER A 5 -8.62 50.19 51.95
CA SER A 5 -9.54 49.40 51.15
C SER A 5 -10.96 49.49 51.74
N VAL A 6 -11.99 49.68 50.90
CA VAL A 6 -13.38 49.27 51.19
C VAL A 6 -14.07 48.92 49.86
N LEU A 7 -14.64 47.70 49.80
CA LEU A 7 -15.51 47.19 48.74
C LEU A 7 -16.77 48.07 48.57
N LEU A 8 -17.29 48.16 47.35
CA LEU A 8 -18.72 48.43 47.16
C LEU A 8 -19.34 47.50 46.11
N SER A 9 -20.54 47.07 46.45
CA SER A 9 -21.29 45.94 45.93
C SER A 9 -22.15 46.28 44.71
N VAL A 10 -22.27 45.29 43.81
CA VAL A 10 -23.46 44.79 43.09
C VAL A 10 -24.52 45.80 42.63
N ILE A 11 -24.74 45.91 41.31
CA ILE A 11 -26.10 45.93 40.73
C ILE A 11 -26.16 45.07 39.46
N VAL A 12 -27.16 44.20 39.46
CA VAL A 12 -27.65 43.28 38.44
C VAL A 12 -28.35 44.05 37.32
N CYS A 13 -28.12 43.66 36.07
CA CYS A 13 -29.15 43.75 35.03
C CYS A 13 -29.22 42.42 34.27
N SER A 14 -30.18 41.60 34.71
CA SER A 14 -30.78 40.52 33.95
C SER A 14 -31.44 41.12 32.71
N SER A 15 -31.18 40.57 31.52
CA SER A 15 -32.16 39.76 30.78
C SER A 15 -31.91 39.73 29.27
N LEU A 16 -31.79 38.49 28.78
CA LEU A 16 -32.45 37.93 27.59
C LEU A 16 -32.11 38.54 26.21
N PHE A 17 -31.37 37.78 25.39
CA PHE A 17 -31.89 37.04 24.22
C PHE A 17 -30.72 36.35 23.48
N THR A 18 -30.74 35.01 23.43
CA THR A 18 -30.07 34.16 22.41
C THR A 18 -30.88 34.19 21.09
N PRO A 19 -30.41 33.65 19.95
CA PRO A 19 -29.07 33.20 19.55
C PRO A 19 -28.62 33.75 18.18
N GLY A 20 -27.32 33.72 17.89
CA GLY A 20 -26.80 33.99 16.54
C GLY A 20 -25.34 33.60 16.44
N CYS A 21 -25.09 32.48 15.78
CA CYS A 21 -23.82 31.87 15.37
C CYS A 21 -22.57 32.75 15.45
N TYR A 22 -21.55 32.29 16.17
CA TYR A 22 -20.19 32.08 15.67
C TYR A 22 -19.33 31.59 16.85
N LEU A 23 -19.25 30.27 17.02
CA LEU A 23 -18.07 29.67 17.66
C LEU A 23 -17.06 29.50 16.53
N GLY A 24 -16.20 30.49 16.38
CA GLY A 24 -14.96 30.36 15.63
C GLY A 24 -13.82 30.40 16.62
N ASP A 25 -13.47 29.24 17.17
CA ASP A 25 -12.08 28.91 17.43
C ASP A 25 -11.96 27.40 17.67
N GLU A 26 -11.13 26.76 16.86
CA GLU A 26 -10.03 25.93 17.31
C GLU A 26 -9.43 25.32 16.04
N GLY A 27 -8.23 25.79 15.71
CA GLY A 27 -7.39 25.20 14.68
C GLY A 27 -7.20 23.73 14.97
N ALA A 28 -7.98 22.90 14.29
CA ALA A 28 -7.66 21.51 14.08
C ALA A 28 -6.38 21.50 13.24
N SER A 29 -5.27 21.25 13.93
CA SER A 29 -4.06 20.69 13.36
C SER A 29 -4.45 19.69 12.29
N GLU A 30 -4.09 19.95 11.04
CA GLU A 30 -4.12 18.94 9.99
C GLU A 30 -3.12 17.86 10.42
N GLU A 31 -3.61 16.88 11.16
CA GLU A 31 -2.99 15.58 11.23
C GLU A 31 -3.03 15.06 9.80
N VAL A 32 -1.97 15.36 9.04
CA VAL A 32 -1.67 14.72 7.77
C VAL A 32 -1.39 13.27 8.13
N GLY A 33 -2.46 12.51 8.29
CA GLY A 33 -2.43 11.09 8.55
C GLY A 33 -1.50 10.48 7.52
N GLU A 34 -0.50 9.76 8.01
CA GLU A 34 0.42 8.96 7.23
C GLU A 34 -0.37 8.23 6.16
N VAL A 35 -0.21 8.66 4.90
CA VAL A 35 -1.04 8.16 3.79
C VAL A 35 -0.61 6.73 3.54
N ALA A 36 -1.35 5.78 4.10
CA ALA A 36 -1.25 4.37 3.76
C ALA A 36 -1.35 4.27 2.23
N SER A 37 -0.24 3.93 1.59
CA SER A 37 -0.11 4.03 0.14
C SER A 37 -0.36 2.66 -0.47
N PRO A 38 -1.31 2.54 -1.43
CA PRO A 38 -1.54 1.31 -2.16
C PRO A 38 -0.24 0.62 -2.65
N GLN A 39 -0.14 -0.71 -2.62
CA GLN A 39 1.00 -1.38 -3.25
C GLN A 39 0.80 -1.48 -4.78
N LEU A 40 -0.17 -2.25 -5.26
CA LEU A 40 -0.53 -2.30 -6.68
C LEU A 40 -1.53 -1.21 -7.05
N ASP A 41 -1.15 -0.33 -7.98
CA ASP A 41 -2.00 0.78 -8.43
C ASP A 41 -2.93 0.39 -9.59
N PRO A 42 -4.26 0.61 -9.47
CA PRO A 42 -5.16 0.59 -10.61
C PRO A 42 -4.89 1.69 -11.65
N ASP A 43 -4.13 2.71 -11.28
CA ASP A 43 -3.66 3.84 -12.07
C ASP A 43 -4.83 4.58 -12.73
N GLY A 44 -5.60 5.22 -11.84
CA GLY A 44 -6.81 5.99 -12.13
C GLY A 44 -8.04 5.17 -12.52
N ARG A 45 -7.91 3.84 -12.68
CA ARG A 45 -9.03 2.95 -13.02
C ARG A 45 -9.75 2.43 -11.79
N ALA A 46 -11.00 2.03 -11.96
CA ALA A 46 -11.74 1.35 -10.90
C ALA A 46 -11.09 0.00 -10.52
N TRP A 47 -10.50 -0.70 -11.49
CA TRP A 47 -9.69 -1.89 -11.24
C TRP A 47 -8.55 -2.08 -12.26
N ARG A 48 -7.56 -2.88 -11.86
CA ARG A 48 -6.50 -3.40 -12.75
C ARG A 48 -6.18 -4.85 -12.43
N LEU A 49 -6.14 -5.68 -13.48
CA LEU A 49 -5.75 -7.08 -13.42
C LEU A 49 -4.32 -7.21 -13.94
N PHE A 50 -3.39 -7.52 -13.04
CA PHE A 50 -2.03 -7.91 -13.34
C PHE A 50 -1.97 -9.42 -13.60
N LYS A 51 -1.33 -9.81 -14.69
CA LYS A 51 -1.06 -11.20 -15.05
C LYS A 51 0.45 -11.43 -15.02
N LEU A 52 0.86 -12.41 -14.23
CA LEU A 52 2.24 -12.77 -14.02
C LEU A 52 2.51 -14.12 -14.69
N SER A 53 3.62 -14.20 -15.42
CA SER A 53 4.18 -15.48 -15.88
C SER A 53 5.62 -15.63 -15.40
N VAL A 54 6.04 -16.86 -15.12
CA VAL A 54 7.41 -17.20 -14.72
C VAL A 54 7.98 -18.13 -15.77
N GLY A 55 9.06 -17.74 -16.44
CA GLY A 55 9.66 -18.55 -17.50
C GLY A 55 8.70 -18.91 -18.64
N GLY A 56 7.73 -18.04 -18.94
CA GLY A 56 6.71 -18.25 -19.97
C GLY A 56 5.47 -19.04 -19.51
N VAL A 57 5.45 -19.55 -18.29
CA VAL A 57 4.31 -20.28 -17.71
C VAL A 57 3.45 -19.32 -16.88
N PRO A 58 2.12 -19.29 -17.03
CA PRO A 58 1.25 -18.54 -16.14
C PRO A 58 1.51 -18.89 -14.67
N PHE A 59 1.67 -17.88 -13.82
CA PHE A 59 2.04 -18.06 -12.42
C PHE A 59 0.99 -17.49 -11.48
N ALA A 60 0.63 -16.22 -11.65
CA ALA A 60 -0.31 -15.58 -10.76
C ALA A 60 -1.12 -14.50 -11.48
N ARG A 61 -2.26 -14.16 -10.91
CA ARG A 61 -3.05 -13.00 -11.27
C ARG A 61 -3.32 -12.18 -10.01
N ALA A 62 -3.16 -10.87 -10.09
CA ALA A 62 -3.49 -9.95 -9.01
C ALA A 62 -4.52 -8.94 -9.54
N LEU A 63 -5.69 -8.90 -8.93
CA LEU A 63 -6.73 -7.93 -9.24
C LEU A 63 -6.70 -6.85 -8.16
N ALA A 64 -6.24 -5.65 -8.49
CA ALA A 64 -6.28 -4.48 -7.64
C ALA A 64 -7.59 -3.73 -7.87
N ILE A 65 -8.34 -3.47 -6.79
CA ILE A 65 -9.58 -2.68 -6.80
C ILE A 65 -9.33 -1.33 -6.16
N GLY A 66 -9.79 -0.25 -6.77
CA GLY A 66 -9.63 1.11 -6.25
C GLY A 66 -10.94 1.82 -5.96
N GLY A 67 -10.93 2.65 -4.92
CA GLY A 67 -11.89 3.74 -4.67
C GLY A 67 -13.28 3.32 -4.22
N ALA A 68 -13.85 2.25 -4.77
CA ALA A 68 -15.18 1.77 -4.45
C ALA A 68 -15.31 0.25 -4.60
N ASN A 69 -16.28 -0.33 -3.90
CA ASN A 69 -16.63 -1.74 -4.05
C ASN A 69 -17.15 -2.02 -5.48
N MET A 70 -16.74 -3.14 -6.07
CA MET A 70 -17.12 -3.53 -7.43
C MET A 70 -17.60 -4.98 -7.49
N GLY A 71 -18.91 -5.18 -7.56
CA GLY A 71 -19.51 -6.51 -7.53
C GLY A 71 -19.23 -7.18 -6.19
N ASN A 72 -18.55 -8.33 -6.23
CA ASN A 72 -18.15 -9.07 -5.01
C ASN A 72 -16.77 -8.65 -4.48
N TYR A 73 -16.15 -7.62 -5.05
CA TYR A 73 -14.82 -7.16 -4.66
C TYR A 73 -14.90 -5.89 -3.82
N THR A 74 -14.17 -5.89 -2.71
CA THR A 74 -14.05 -4.77 -1.79
C THR A 74 -13.08 -3.73 -2.35
N ALA A 75 -13.39 -2.45 -2.10
CA ALA A 75 -12.50 -1.33 -2.39
C ALA A 75 -11.12 -1.53 -1.74
N ASN A 76 -10.10 -0.91 -2.34
CA ASN A 76 -8.74 -0.82 -1.78
C ASN A 76 -8.15 -2.18 -1.36
N THR A 77 -8.44 -3.21 -2.14
CA THR A 77 -8.04 -4.59 -1.87
C THR A 77 -7.35 -5.18 -3.09
N GLU A 78 -6.31 -6.00 -2.85
CA GLU A 78 -5.65 -6.81 -3.86
C GLU A 78 -6.09 -8.26 -3.74
N TYR A 79 -6.65 -8.82 -4.81
CA TYR A 79 -7.04 -10.23 -4.86
C TYR A 79 -6.05 -11.03 -5.70
N TRP A 80 -5.37 -11.96 -5.06
CA TRP A 80 -4.35 -12.79 -5.68
C TRP A 80 -4.88 -14.19 -5.97
N TYR A 81 -4.49 -14.72 -7.14
CA TYR A 81 -4.86 -16.05 -7.61
C TYR A 81 -3.60 -16.71 -8.17
N VAL A 82 -3.09 -17.70 -7.44
CA VAL A 82 -1.79 -18.32 -7.73
C VAL A 82 -1.99 -19.71 -8.32
N ASP A 83 -1.22 -19.99 -9.37
CA ASP A 83 -1.03 -21.32 -9.91
C ASP A 83 0.25 -21.95 -9.32
N PRO A 84 0.11 -23.00 -8.48
CA PRO A 84 1.25 -23.60 -7.82
C PRO A 84 2.21 -24.31 -8.79
N ALA A 85 1.79 -24.61 -10.02
CA ALA A 85 2.61 -25.31 -11.01
C ALA A 85 3.90 -24.54 -11.35
N ALA A 86 3.87 -23.21 -11.29
CA ALA A 86 5.03 -22.37 -11.58
C ALA A 86 5.92 -22.08 -10.35
N LEU A 87 5.58 -22.56 -9.16
CA LEU A 87 6.32 -22.26 -7.92
C LEU A 87 7.77 -22.74 -7.98
N SER A 88 8.03 -23.89 -8.60
CA SER A 88 9.39 -24.46 -8.71
C SER A 88 10.34 -23.58 -9.53
N ALA A 89 9.81 -22.74 -10.44
CA ALA A 89 10.58 -21.84 -11.27
C ALA A 89 10.93 -20.50 -10.60
N LEU A 90 10.32 -20.21 -9.44
CA LEU A 90 10.57 -18.95 -8.73
C LEU A 90 12.04 -18.84 -8.28
N GLY A 91 12.65 -17.68 -8.53
CA GLY A 91 14.05 -17.36 -8.24
C GLY A 91 15.03 -17.83 -9.32
N ALA A 92 14.59 -18.73 -10.22
CA ALA A 92 15.41 -19.27 -11.29
C ALA A 92 15.08 -18.71 -12.68
N LYS A 93 13.86 -18.20 -12.88
CA LYS A 93 13.37 -17.67 -14.16
C LYS A 93 12.78 -16.28 -13.96
N ASN A 94 12.78 -15.45 -15.01
CA ASN A 94 12.18 -14.12 -14.96
C ASN A 94 10.68 -14.17 -14.69
N ILE A 95 10.17 -13.17 -13.99
CA ILE A 95 8.74 -12.86 -13.93
C ILE A 95 8.42 -11.83 -15.00
N VAL A 96 7.32 -12.03 -15.73
CA VAL A 96 6.80 -11.04 -16.66
C VAL A 96 5.43 -10.59 -16.18
N PHE A 97 5.29 -9.29 -15.98
CA PHE A 97 4.03 -8.62 -15.68
C PHE A 97 3.42 -8.06 -16.97
N THR A 98 2.12 -8.31 -17.11
CA THR A 98 1.24 -7.60 -18.03
C THR A 98 0.01 -7.16 -17.27
N HIS A 99 -0.71 -6.15 -17.75
CA HIS A 99 -1.92 -5.71 -17.09
C HIS A 99 -2.98 -5.24 -18.07
N SER A 100 -4.21 -5.29 -17.59
CA SER A 100 -5.39 -4.69 -18.21
C SER A 100 -6.23 -4.04 -17.12
N GLY A 101 -6.91 -2.94 -17.39
CA GLY A 101 -7.78 -2.28 -16.42
C GLY A 101 -9.09 -1.84 -17.04
N GLY A 102 -10.01 -1.38 -16.19
CA GLY A 102 -11.31 -0.91 -16.62
C GLY A 102 -12.07 -0.21 -15.51
N ASP A 103 -13.18 0.40 -15.90
CA ASP A 103 -14.05 1.19 -15.03
C ASP A 103 -15.43 0.52 -14.83
N SER A 104 -15.70 -0.57 -15.56
CA SER A 104 -16.86 -1.45 -15.39
C SER A 104 -16.52 -2.66 -14.51
N TYR A 105 -17.46 -3.60 -14.28
CA TYR A 105 -17.19 -4.76 -13.43
C TYR A 105 -15.93 -5.54 -13.84
N PRO A 106 -15.03 -5.88 -12.90
CA PRO A 106 -13.84 -6.65 -13.20
C PRO A 106 -14.18 -8.09 -13.62
N PRO A 107 -13.33 -8.73 -14.46
CA PRO A 107 -13.52 -10.11 -14.84
C PRO A 107 -13.35 -11.04 -13.64
N SER A 108 -14.23 -12.03 -13.50
CA SER A 108 -14.11 -13.04 -12.44
C SER A 108 -12.79 -13.80 -12.53
N GLN A 109 -12.13 -13.96 -11.39
CA GLN A 109 -10.87 -14.68 -11.26
C GLN A 109 -11.02 -15.90 -10.33
N ARG A 110 -10.22 -16.93 -10.58
CA ARG A 110 -10.11 -18.15 -9.76
C ARG A 110 -8.71 -18.71 -9.88
N GLY A 111 -8.22 -19.35 -8.83
CA GLY A 111 -6.93 -20.03 -8.81
C GLY A 111 -6.90 -21.10 -7.73
N PRO A 112 -5.99 -22.08 -7.82
CA PRO A 112 -5.82 -23.12 -6.79
C PRO A 112 -5.52 -22.56 -5.40
N GLN A 113 -4.73 -21.49 -5.32
CA GLN A 113 -4.62 -20.66 -4.13
C GLN A 113 -5.23 -19.29 -4.44
N SER A 114 -6.02 -18.75 -3.52
CA SER A 114 -6.51 -17.38 -3.59
C SER A 114 -6.53 -16.73 -2.23
N PHE A 115 -6.15 -15.46 -2.17
CA PHE A 115 -6.13 -14.66 -0.95
C PHE A 115 -6.35 -13.19 -1.29
N ALA A 116 -6.66 -12.39 -0.28
CA ALA A 116 -6.84 -10.96 -0.40
C ALA A 116 -5.86 -10.25 0.54
N LEU A 117 -5.25 -9.17 0.07
CA LEU A 117 -4.37 -8.32 0.86
C LEU A 117 -4.95 -6.89 0.90
N PRO A 118 -4.83 -6.20 2.05
CA PRO A 118 -5.10 -4.77 2.07
C PRO A 118 -4.14 -4.09 1.11
N ARG A 119 -4.66 -3.21 0.28
CA ARG A 119 -3.84 -2.47 -0.68
C ARG A 119 -3.15 -1.31 0.02
N GLU A 120 -3.88 -0.58 0.85
CA GLU A 120 -3.42 0.60 1.59
C GLU A 120 -2.62 0.18 2.81
N VAL A 121 -1.30 0.08 2.65
CA VAL A 121 -0.35 -0.29 3.70
C VAL A 121 0.78 0.74 3.69
N PRO A 122 1.23 1.25 4.85
CA PRO A 122 2.34 2.20 4.88
C PRO A 122 3.64 1.54 4.40
N TRP A 123 4.43 2.29 3.64
CA TRP A 123 5.78 1.90 3.28
C TRP A 123 6.75 2.21 4.42
N GLU A 124 7.57 1.25 4.79
CA GLU A 124 8.59 1.43 5.81
C GLU A 124 9.96 1.71 5.18
N ALA A 125 10.71 2.66 5.74
CA ALA A 125 12.04 2.99 5.25
C ALA A 125 13.11 2.02 5.78
N PHE A 126 14.12 1.72 4.96
CA PHE A 126 15.27 0.89 5.34
C PHE A 126 16.55 1.32 4.63
N GLN A 127 17.69 1.01 5.27
CA GLN A 127 19.03 1.12 4.68
C GLN A 127 19.70 -0.25 4.52
N THR A 128 19.24 -1.25 5.28
CA THR A 128 19.64 -2.66 5.17
C THR A 128 18.37 -3.47 4.97
N ASP A 129 18.38 -4.39 4.00
CA ASP A 129 17.21 -5.21 3.64
C ASP A 129 16.63 -5.89 4.90
N PRO A 130 15.38 -5.56 5.28
CA PRO A 130 14.79 -6.00 6.53
C PRO A 130 14.24 -7.43 6.46
N VAL A 131 14.07 -7.96 5.25
CA VAL A 131 13.51 -9.29 5.02
C VAL A 131 14.62 -10.22 4.54
N SER A 132 14.48 -11.52 4.83
CA SER A 132 15.42 -12.54 4.38
C SER A 132 14.70 -13.69 3.69
N GLY A 133 15.43 -14.43 2.86
CA GLY A 133 14.89 -15.57 2.09
C GLY A 133 14.01 -15.15 0.91
N GLY A 134 13.27 -16.13 0.37
CA GLY A 134 12.39 -15.93 -0.78
C GLY A 134 13.11 -15.75 -2.12
N ALA A 135 12.32 -15.75 -3.20
CA ALA A 135 12.78 -15.42 -4.54
C ALA A 135 12.69 -13.90 -4.75
N LEU A 136 13.83 -13.25 -4.95
CA LEU A 136 13.92 -11.81 -5.16
C LEU A 136 14.02 -11.49 -6.66
N TYR A 137 13.24 -10.50 -7.10
CA TYR A 137 13.26 -10.00 -8.47
C TYR A 137 13.37 -8.49 -8.50
N ARG A 138 13.95 -7.97 -9.59
CA ARG A 138 14.14 -6.54 -9.80
C ARG A 138 13.70 -6.13 -11.19
N LYS A 139 13.10 -4.94 -11.28
CA LYS A 139 13.02 -4.14 -12.49
C LYS A 139 13.24 -2.68 -12.11
N ASP A 140 14.23 -2.05 -12.73
CA ASP A 140 14.60 -0.65 -12.45
C ASP A 140 14.89 -0.41 -10.96
N ASN A 141 14.08 0.42 -10.29
CA ASN A 141 14.16 0.72 -8.87
C ASN A 141 13.14 -0.06 -8.01
N VAL A 142 12.33 -0.94 -8.61
CA VAL A 142 11.32 -1.74 -7.92
C VAL A 142 11.79 -3.18 -7.76
N TYR A 143 11.58 -3.75 -6.58
CA TYR A 143 11.83 -5.17 -6.34
C TYR A 143 10.57 -5.84 -5.83
N LEU A 144 10.47 -7.14 -6.11
CA LEU A 144 9.45 -8.02 -5.57
C LEU A 144 10.15 -9.23 -4.95
N ARG A 145 9.91 -9.48 -3.66
CA ARG A 145 10.30 -10.74 -3.02
C ARG A 145 9.06 -11.61 -2.82
N ILE A 146 9.18 -12.87 -3.20
CA ILE A 146 8.13 -13.87 -3.06
C ILE A 146 8.64 -15.01 -2.20
N THR A 147 8.01 -15.21 -1.04
CA THR A 147 8.25 -16.40 -0.20
C THR A 147 7.13 -17.40 -0.43
N LYS A 148 7.49 -18.68 -0.44
CA LYS A 148 6.58 -19.79 -0.73
C LYS A 148 6.86 -21.00 0.16
N ASN A 149 5.87 -21.86 0.29
CA ASN A 149 6.01 -23.22 0.78
C ASN A 149 5.55 -24.22 -0.29
N GLN A 150 5.27 -25.47 0.08
CA GLN A 150 4.78 -26.49 -0.86
C GLN A 150 3.36 -26.22 -1.36
N SER A 151 2.56 -25.49 -0.59
CA SER A 151 1.13 -25.24 -0.85
C SER A 151 0.88 -23.96 -1.65
N GLY A 152 1.82 -23.02 -1.67
CA GLY A 152 1.59 -21.72 -2.29
C GLY A 152 2.55 -20.64 -1.86
N LEU A 153 2.16 -19.40 -2.14
CA LEU A 153 2.83 -18.21 -1.61
C LEU A 153 2.48 -18.05 -0.14
N THR A 154 3.45 -17.57 0.64
CA THR A 154 3.30 -17.31 2.08
C THR A 154 3.63 -15.87 2.44
N ARG A 155 4.32 -15.14 1.57
CA ARG A 155 4.68 -13.74 1.78
C ARG A 155 4.96 -13.05 0.45
N LEU A 156 4.54 -11.80 0.34
CA LEU A 156 4.87 -10.89 -0.74
C LEU A 156 5.50 -9.63 -0.14
N THR A 157 6.65 -9.22 -0.68
CA THR A 157 7.34 -8.01 -0.24
C THR A 157 7.62 -7.07 -1.41
N TRP A 158 6.97 -5.90 -1.34
CA TRP A 158 7.22 -4.62 -2.01
C TRP A 158 8.59 -4.01 -1.70
N TYR A 159 9.38 -3.56 -2.68
CA TYR A 159 10.45 -2.59 -2.45
C TYR A 159 10.50 -1.49 -3.51
N GLN A 160 10.86 -0.28 -3.09
CA GLN A 160 11.31 0.83 -3.93
C GLN A 160 12.62 1.40 -3.41
N ILE A 161 13.58 1.64 -4.31
CA ILE A 161 14.83 2.32 -3.96
C ILE A 161 14.82 3.71 -4.60
N LEU A 162 14.84 4.76 -3.78
CA LEU A 162 14.66 6.14 -4.23
C LEU A 162 15.87 7.00 -3.80
N ALA A 163 16.36 7.85 -4.70
CA ALA A 163 17.38 8.85 -4.35
C ALA A 163 16.76 10.01 -3.57
N ASP A 164 15.55 10.39 -3.98
CA ASP A 164 14.71 11.45 -3.43
C ASP A 164 13.23 11.09 -3.57
N GLY A 165 12.37 11.84 -2.87
CA GLY A 165 10.92 11.64 -2.88
C GLY A 165 10.40 10.64 -1.85
N VAL A 166 9.13 10.27 -2.00
CA VAL A 166 8.40 9.34 -1.14
C VAL A 166 7.94 8.13 -1.97
N PRO A 167 7.84 6.94 -1.37
CA PRO A 167 7.35 5.76 -2.08
C PRO A 167 5.92 5.96 -2.55
N THR A 168 5.60 5.37 -3.69
CA THR A 168 4.27 5.43 -4.31
C THR A 168 3.81 4.05 -4.72
N ASN A 169 2.53 3.93 -5.03
CA ASN A 169 1.97 2.70 -5.57
C ASN A 169 2.62 2.38 -6.92
N ILE A 170 2.69 1.09 -7.24
CA ILE A 170 3.35 0.61 -8.46
C ILE A 170 2.35 0.06 -9.46
N VAL A 171 2.64 0.33 -10.74
CA VAL A 171 2.03 -0.35 -11.87
C VAL A 171 3.08 -1.28 -12.50
N PRO A 172 3.34 -2.46 -11.93
CA PRO A 172 4.35 -3.35 -12.46
C PRO A 172 3.99 -3.80 -13.88
N SER A 173 4.95 -3.70 -14.78
CA SER A 173 4.86 -4.14 -16.16
C SER A 173 6.23 -4.60 -16.66
N GLY A 174 6.24 -5.45 -17.68
CA GLY A 174 7.46 -5.95 -18.30
C GLY A 174 8.18 -6.99 -17.46
N THR A 175 9.47 -7.13 -17.67
CA THR A 175 10.27 -8.25 -17.14
C THR A 175 11.01 -7.87 -15.87
N PHE A 176 10.76 -8.63 -14.81
CA PHE A 176 11.48 -8.63 -13.55
C PHE A 176 12.49 -9.77 -13.55
N VAL A 177 13.76 -9.44 -13.37
CA VAL A 177 14.87 -10.40 -13.42
C VAL A 177 15.23 -10.89 -12.01
N PRO A 178 15.58 -12.17 -11.83
CA PRO A 178 15.96 -12.69 -10.52
C PRO A 178 17.26 -12.05 -10.03
N VAL A 179 17.29 -11.70 -8.74
CA VAL A 179 18.46 -11.14 -8.05
C VAL A 179 18.87 -12.09 -6.93
N ARG A 180 20.18 -12.27 -6.74
CA ARG A 180 20.71 -13.06 -5.63
C ARG A 180 21.00 -12.16 -4.43
N GLY A 181 20.72 -12.66 -3.23
CA GLY A 181 21.04 -11.97 -1.98
C GLY A 181 19.98 -10.96 -1.56
N SER A 182 20.43 -9.90 -0.90
CA SER A 182 19.60 -8.84 -0.34
C SER A 182 19.37 -7.69 -1.32
N VAL A 183 18.31 -6.92 -1.07
CA VAL A 183 18.10 -5.63 -1.71
C VAL A 183 19.20 -4.66 -1.25
N SER A 184 19.96 -4.13 -2.21
CA SER A 184 21.04 -3.17 -1.93
C SER A 184 20.52 -1.74 -2.07
N VAL A 185 20.76 -0.91 -1.05
CA VAL A 185 20.48 0.54 -1.08
C VAL A 185 21.78 1.28 -1.39
N PRO A 186 21.93 1.91 -2.57
CA PRO A 186 23.12 2.68 -2.90
C PRO A 186 23.29 3.91 -2.00
N SER A 187 24.50 4.44 -1.93
CA SER A 187 24.74 5.72 -1.25
C SER A 187 23.86 6.83 -1.86
N GLY A 188 23.34 7.71 -1.00
CA GLY A 188 22.42 8.77 -1.40
C GLY A 188 21.00 8.29 -1.76
N HIS A 189 20.63 7.05 -1.42
CA HIS A 189 19.28 6.53 -1.60
C HIS A 189 18.67 6.05 -0.26
N VAL A 190 17.36 5.86 -0.27
CA VAL A 190 16.59 5.20 0.79
C VAL A 190 15.79 4.07 0.16
N GLY A 191 15.80 2.91 0.82
CA GLY A 191 14.91 1.81 0.48
C GLY A 191 13.58 1.98 1.21
N TYR A 192 12.49 1.61 0.55
CA TYR A 192 11.17 1.53 1.14
C TYR A 192 10.60 0.14 0.88
N TYR A 193 9.90 -0.45 1.85
CA TYR A 193 9.31 -1.78 1.68
C TYR A 193 7.90 -1.88 2.27
N ILE A 194 7.13 -2.83 1.74
CA ILE A 194 5.86 -3.31 2.29
C ILE A 194 5.99 -4.82 2.38
N ASP A 195 5.84 -5.41 3.57
CA ASP A 195 5.95 -6.86 3.79
C ASP A 195 4.63 -7.46 4.28
N GLN A 196 4.00 -8.29 3.46
CA GLN A 196 2.68 -8.85 3.74
C GLN A 196 2.70 -10.37 3.79
N ALA A 197 2.25 -10.92 4.91
CA ALA A 197 1.96 -12.33 5.03
C ALA A 197 0.76 -12.70 4.14
N VAL A 198 0.82 -13.88 3.54
CA VAL A 198 -0.29 -14.49 2.80
C VAL A 198 -0.95 -15.50 3.70
N GLU A 199 -2.22 -15.25 4.06
CA GLU A 199 -3.08 -16.14 4.82
C GLU A 199 -3.96 -17.03 3.92
#